data_AF-A0AAP8SWE7-F1
#
_entry.id   AF-A0AAP8SWE7-F1
#
_cell.length_a   1.000
_cell.length_b   1.000
_cell.length_c   1.000
_cell.angle_alpha   90.00
_cell.angle_beta   90.00
_cell.angle_gamma   90.00
#
_symmetry.space_group_name_H-M   'P 1'
#
loop_
_entity.id
_entity.type
_entity.pdbx_description
1 polymer ?
#
loop_
_entity_poly.entity_id
_entity_poly.type
_entity_poly.pdbx_seq_one_letter_code
_entity_poly.pdbx_strand_id
1 'polypeptide(L)'
;MIFILLAPVSLAQEIATKADEEKLTECASVSLWRNSGKSINKGNLPDKTVKVPEGWVVVGGGYDSQYSEPIMVICRKSYNKASKPTP
;
A
#
# COMPACT_ATOMS: atom_id res chain seq x y z
N MET A 1 2.23 18.54 -19.39
CA MET A 1 3.38 17.86 -18.77
C MET A 1 2.84 16.68 -17.98
N ILE A 2 3.13 15.45 -18.42
CA ILE A 2 2.75 14.22 -17.70
C ILE A 2 3.97 13.80 -16.88
N PHE A 3 3.85 13.82 -15.55
CA PHE A 3 4.86 13.29 -14.64
C PHE A 3 4.74 11.76 -14.62
N ILE A 4 5.60 11.08 -15.37
CA ILE A 4 5.73 9.62 -15.29
C ILE A 4 6.64 9.33 -14.09
N LEU A 5 6.03 8.97 -12.97
CA LEU A 5 6.74 8.46 -11.79
C LEU A 5 7.43 7.14 -12.17
N LEU A 6 8.77 7.15 -12.17
CA LEU A 6 9.63 5.99 -12.35
C LEU A 6 9.50 5.03 -11.14
N ALA A 7 8.37 4.37 -11.02
CA ALA A 7 8.29 3.14 -10.23
C ALA A 7 8.91 1.99 -11.06
N PRO A 8 9.62 1.03 -10.44
CA PRO A 8 10.10 -0.14 -11.14
C PRO A 8 8.93 -0.82 -11.86
N VAL A 9 9.08 -1.01 -13.18
CA VAL A 9 8.01 -1.41 -14.12
C VAL A 9 7.20 -2.60 -13.59
N SER A 10 7.83 -3.54 -12.89
CA SER A 10 7.17 -4.71 -12.29
C SER A 10 6.10 -4.35 -11.25
N LEU A 11 6.39 -3.44 -10.33
CA LEU A 11 5.46 -3.06 -9.26
C LEU A 11 4.35 -2.15 -9.81
N ALA A 12 4.71 -1.23 -10.73
CA ALA A 12 3.75 -0.37 -11.39
C ALA A 12 2.73 -1.16 -12.22
N GLN A 13 3.19 -2.19 -12.94
CA GLN A 13 2.32 -3.05 -13.72
C GLN A 13 1.39 -3.87 -12.83
N GLU A 14 1.90 -4.47 -11.76
CA GLU A 14 1.11 -5.26 -10.82
C GLU A 14 0.01 -4.42 -10.14
N ILE A 15 0.34 -3.19 -9.73
CA ILE A 15 -0.63 -2.25 -9.17
C ILE A 15 -1.65 -1.82 -10.24
N ALA A 16 -1.22 -1.55 -11.48
CA ALA A 16 -2.12 -1.13 -12.56
C ALA A 16 -3.11 -2.24 -12.94
N THR A 17 -2.65 -3.50 -13.05
CA THR A 17 -3.51 -4.64 -13.34
C THR A 17 -4.54 -4.86 -12.23
N LYS A 18 -4.13 -4.79 -10.95
CA LYS A 18 -5.07 -4.88 -9.83
C LYS A 18 -6.01 -3.68 -9.71
N ALA A 19 -5.57 -2.49 -10.13
CA ALA A 19 -6.39 -1.28 -10.08
C ALA A 19 -7.59 -1.35 -11.01
N ASP A 20 -7.41 -1.90 -12.22
CA ASP A 20 -8.48 -2.06 -13.19
C ASP A 20 -9.47 -3.16 -12.75
N GLU A 21 -8.96 -4.30 -12.27
CA GLU A 21 -9.78 -5.43 -11.81
C GLU A 21 -10.59 -5.13 -10.55
N GLU A 22 -10.00 -4.44 -9.57
CA GLU A 22 -10.62 -4.19 -8.26
C GLU A 22 -11.21 -2.77 -8.11
N LYS A 23 -11.25 -1.97 -9.19
CA LYS A 23 -11.70 -0.56 -9.18
C LYS A 23 -11.04 0.23 -8.04
N LEU A 24 -9.71 0.22 -7.99
CA LEU A 24 -8.97 0.94 -6.96
C LEU A 24 -8.99 2.44 -7.26
N THR A 25 -9.34 3.28 -6.27
CA THR A 25 -9.54 4.72 -6.50
C THR A 25 -8.39 5.58 -6.00
N GLU A 26 -7.71 5.14 -4.94
CA GLU A 26 -6.65 5.88 -4.26
C GLU A 26 -5.61 4.90 -3.76
N CYS A 27 -4.32 5.24 -3.85
CA CYS A 27 -3.24 4.42 -3.33
C CYS A 27 -2.28 5.26 -2.49
N ALA A 28 -1.71 4.64 -1.46
CA ALA A 28 -0.73 5.26 -0.57
C ALA A 28 0.39 4.26 -0.24
N SER A 29 1.61 4.77 -0.12
CA SER A 29 2.73 4.02 0.47
C SER A 29 2.77 4.25 1.97
N VAL A 30 3.06 3.19 2.71
CA VAL A 30 3.12 3.16 4.17
C VAL A 30 4.49 2.68 4.62
N SER A 31 5.22 3.54 5.33
CA SER A 31 6.54 3.28 5.92
C SER A 31 6.43 2.31 7.11
N LEU A 32 7.01 1.10 6.99
CA LEU A 32 6.82 0.04 8.00
C LEU A 32 7.72 0.21 9.24
N TRP A 33 8.99 0.54 9.06
CA TRP A 33 9.93 0.75 10.16
C TRP A 33 9.60 1.99 11.01
N ARG A 34 9.07 3.03 10.38
CA ARG A 34 8.63 4.24 11.04
C ARG A 34 7.36 4.00 11.86
N ASN A 35 6.43 3.20 11.33
CA ASN A 35 5.22 2.82 12.07
C ASN A 35 5.49 1.81 13.19
N SER A 36 6.40 0.85 13.00
CA SER A 36 6.76 -0.13 14.04
C SER A 36 7.74 0.40 15.09
N GLY A 37 8.48 1.47 14.79
CA GLY A 37 9.55 1.98 15.65
C GLY A 37 10.84 1.18 15.50
N LYS A 38 11.56 1.37 14.38
CA LYS A 38 12.81 0.67 14.03
C LYS A 38 13.84 0.62 15.18
N SER A 39 14.04 1.74 15.86
CA SER A 39 15.01 1.85 16.96
C SER A 39 14.62 0.99 18.17
N ILE A 40 13.31 0.83 18.39
CA ILE A 40 12.75 0.05 19.49
C ILE A 40 12.86 -1.45 19.16
N ASN A 41 12.61 -1.82 17.91
CA ASN A 41 12.63 -3.22 17.47
C ASN A 41 14.00 -3.69 16.92
N LYS A 42 15.06 -2.92 17.13
CA LYS A 42 16.43 -3.23 16.65
C LYS A 42 16.49 -3.54 15.14
N GLY A 43 15.67 -2.87 14.34
CA GLY A 43 15.57 -3.11 12.89
C GLY A 43 14.66 -4.26 12.48
N ASN A 44 14.07 -5.00 13.41
CA ASN A 44 13.10 -6.04 13.08
C ASN A 44 11.73 -5.45 12.73
N LEU A 45 11.06 -6.07 11.77
CA LEU A 45 9.65 -5.80 11.46
C LEU A 45 8.76 -6.83 12.17
N PRO A 46 7.93 -6.41 13.15
CA PRO A 46 6.95 -7.28 13.77
C PRO A 46 5.88 -7.74 12.78
N ASP A 47 5.34 -8.95 12.97
CA ASP A 47 4.24 -9.50 12.15
C ASP A 47 3.02 -8.56 12.06
N LYS A 48 2.77 -7.78 13.11
CA LYS A 48 1.68 -6.80 13.18
C LYS A 48 2.23 -5.38 13.25
N THR A 49 2.66 -4.85 12.11
CA THR A 49 3.25 -3.50 12.01
C THR A 49 2.21 -2.42 11.66
N VAL A 50 1.27 -2.71 10.77
CA VAL A 50 0.27 -1.74 10.30
C VAL A 50 -1.12 -2.35 10.33
N LYS A 51 -2.10 -1.58 10.82
CA LYS A 51 -3.52 -1.90 10.63
C LYS A 51 -4.00 -1.26 9.33
N VAL A 52 -4.39 -2.08 8.36
CA VAL A 52 -4.99 -1.60 7.11
C VAL A 52 -6.39 -1.05 7.44
N PRO A 53 -6.71 0.21 7.10
CA PRO A 53 -8.03 0.77 7.34
C PRO A 53 -9.12 0.02 6.59
N GLU A 54 -10.35 0.08 7.09
CA GLU A 54 -11.50 -0.51 6.41
C GLU A 54 -11.63 0.10 4.99
N GLY A 55 -11.85 -0.77 3.99
CA GLY A 55 -11.96 -0.36 2.59
C GLY A 55 -10.65 -0.17 1.85
N TRP A 56 -9.54 -0.39 2.53
CA TRP A 56 -8.22 -0.45 1.93
C TRP A 56 -7.75 -1.90 1.86
N VAL A 57 -6.95 -2.20 0.84
CA VAL A 57 -6.32 -3.50 0.64
C VAL A 57 -4.84 -3.32 0.38
N VAL A 58 -4.06 -4.31 0.81
CA VAL A 58 -2.64 -4.38 0.46
C VAL A 58 -2.53 -4.88 -0.96
N VAL A 59 -1.89 -4.09 -1.81
CA VAL A 59 -1.69 -4.43 -3.22
C VAL A 59 -0.24 -4.79 -3.54
N GLY A 60 0.68 -4.49 -2.62
CA GLY A 60 2.08 -4.83 -2.77
C GLY A 60 2.95 -4.19 -1.72
N GLY A 61 4.25 -4.25 -1.95
CA GLY A 61 5.27 -3.65 -1.11
C GLY A 61 6.54 -3.39 -1.89
N GLY A 62 7.46 -2.67 -1.27
CA GLY A 62 8.72 -2.33 -1.87
C GLY A 62 9.72 -1.83 -0.85
N TYR A 63 10.83 -1.29 -1.34
CA TYR A 63 11.83 -0.64 -0.52
C TYR A 63 12.02 0.78 -1.03
N ASP A 64 11.77 1.75 -0.16
CA ASP A 64 12.07 3.15 -0.43
C ASP A 64 13.56 3.39 -0.18
N SER A 65 14.34 3.58 -1.24
CA SER A 65 15.78 3.82 -1.14
C SER A 65 16.11 5.20 -0.58
N GLN A 66 15.23 6.19 -0.73
CA GLN A 66 15.46 7.55 -0.23
C GLN A 66 15.46 7.57 1.29
N TYR A 67 14.51 6.86 1.90
CA TYR A 67 14.40 6.76 3.36
C TYR A 67 15.02 5.48 3.92
N SER A 68 15.55 4.62 3.05
CA SER A 68 16.11 3.31 3.41
C SER A 68 15.15 2.53 4.30
N GLU A 69 13.94 2.32 3.80
CA GLU A 69 12.83 1.76 4.58
C GLU A 69 11.91 0.87 3.73
N PRO A 70 11.53 -0.32 4.23
CA PRO A 70 10.50 -1.12 3.60
C PRO A 70 9.14 -0.41 3.67
N ILE A 71 8.45 -0.40 2.54
CA ILE A 71 7.13 0.21 2.38
C ILE A 71 6.09 -0.84 1.98
N MET A 72 4.87 -0.64 2.43
CA MET A 72 3.69 -1.36 1.98
C MET A 72 2.81 -0.42 1.16
N VAL A 73 2.30 -0.88 0.02
CA VAL A 73 1.35 -0.11 -0.78
C VAL A 73 -0.05 -0.60 -0.48
N ILE A 74 -0.90 0.33 -0.03
CA ILE A 74 -2.32 0.09 0.18
C ILE A 74 -3.12 0.90 -0.84
N CYS A 75 -4.21 0.33 -1.32
CA CYS A 75 -5.15 1.03 -2.17
C CYS A 75 -6.58 0.89 -1.66
N ARG A 76 -7.39 1.92 -1.88
CA ARG A 76 -8.79 1.96 -1.53
C ARG A 76 -9.62 1.29 -2.62
N LYS A 77 -10.45 0.33 -2.24
CA LYS A 77 -11.46 -0.23 -3.14
C LYS A 77 -12.57 0.78 -3.34
N SER A 78 -12.99 1.00 -4.58
CA SER A 78 -14.22 1.76 -4.86
C SER A 78 -15.39 1.00 -4.26
N TYR A 79 -15.97 1.53 -3.18
CA TYR A 79 -17.23 1.00 -2.66
C TYR A 79 -18.33 1.34 -3.66
N ASN A 80 -18.75 0.36 -4.44
CA ASN A 80 -20.07 0.41 -5.04
C ASN A 80 -21.07 0.33 -3.87
N LYS A 81 -21.85 1.39 -3.62
CA LYS A 81 -22.86 1.48 -2.55
C LYS A 81 -23.86 0.30 -2.51
N ALA A 82 -23.89 -0.54 -3.55
CA ALA A 82 -24.74 -1.71 -3.67
C ALA A 82 -24.32 -2.92 -2.81
N SER A 83 -23.12 -2.94 -2.21
CA SER A 83 -22.63 -4.10 -1.43
C SER A 83 -22.62 -3.88 0.09
N LYS A 84 -23.44 -2.96 0.62
CA LYS A 84 -23.66 -2.87 2.06
C LYS A 84 -24.38 -4.17 2.49
N PRO A 85 -23.80 -5.01 3.37
CA PRO A 85 -24.57 -6.09 3.98
C PRO A 85 -25.73 -5.43 4.72
N THR A 86 -26.95 -5.81 4.36
CA THR A 86 -28.15 -5.44 5.11
C THR A 86 -27.96 -5.91 6.56
N PRO A 87 -28.26 -5.07 7.57
CA PRO A 87 -28.01 -5.37 8.98
C PRO A 87 -28.65 -6.67 9.45
#